data_AF-A0A5B9AM62-F1
#
_entry.id   AF-A0A5B9AM62-F1
#
_cell.length_a   1.000
_cell.length_b   1.000
_cell.length_c   1.000
_cell.angle_alpha   90.00
_cell.angle_beta   90.00
_cell.angle_gamma   90.00
#
_symmetry.space_group_name_H-M   'P 1'
#
loop_
_entity.id
_entity.type
_entity.pdbx_description
1 polymer ?
#
loop_
_entity_poly.entity_id
_entity_poly.type
_entity_poly.pdbx_seq_one_letter_code
_entity_poly.pdbx_strand_id
1 'polypeptide(L)'
;MDHLNRYRHQLELCRWSHTDRRHRNYTVRVVDLAGNVGQTATQNVVVDTTSPEAAKSITITGISDDTGASSSDFITSDTTLTVRGVLGAALGANEFAQISTDNGATWVNVTLAADGLNWSYVDGRTLTNGTTTWQVRVVDLAGNVGATSSQSAQIDTVNPAQVLTIASISTDTGSSATDFITSDTSLTPNRFAGGGACQRRSGAD
;
A
#
# COMPACT_ATOMS: atom_id res chain seq x y z
N MET A 1 32.19 39.51 44.43
CA MET A 1 32.29 38.83 43.13
C MET A 1 32.62 37.38 43.45
N ASP A 2 31.78 36.37 43.26
CA ASP A 2 30.60 36.36 42.41
C ASP A 2 29.72 35.12 42.70
N HIS A 3 28.40 35.32 42.57
CA HIS A 3 27.34 34.33 42.39
C HIS A 3 27.15 33.18 43.40
N LEU A 4 26.80 33.52 44.64
CA LEU A 4 25.86 32.72 45.44
C LEU A 4 24.44 32.87 44.84
N ASN A 5 23.64 31.80 44.96
CA ASN A 5 22.22 31.70 44.62
C ASN A 5 21.85 31.48 43.15
N ARG A 6 22.12 30.26 42.66
CA ARG A 6 21.32 29.67 41.59
C ARG A 6 19.86 29.63 42.05
N TYR A 7 19.05 30.53 41.51
CA TYR A 7 17.60 30.61 41.67
C TYR A 7 16.95 29.23 41.51
N ARG A 8 16.76 28.51 42.62
CA ARG A 8 15.93 27.31 42.67
C ARG A 8 14.47 27.77 42.71
N HIS A 9 13.95 28.21 41.56
CA HIS A 9 12.51 28.31 41.38
C HIS A 9 11.96 26.89 41.27
N GLN A 10 11.02 26.54 42.15
CA GLN A 10 10.34 25.26 42.06
C GLN A 10 9.21 25.45 41.04
N LEU A 11 9.27 24.73 39.92
CA LEU A 11 8.13 24.65 39.00
C LEU A 11 7.04 23.83 39.70
N GLU A 12 6.12 24.50 40.38
CA GLU A 12 4.90 23.85 40.85
C GLU A 12 3.91 23.76 39.68
N LEU A 13 3.55 22.53 39.31
CA LEU A 13 2.43 22.28 38.41
C LEU A 13 1.17 22.87 39.04
N CYS A 14 0.62 23.89 38.39
CA CYS A 14 -0.50 24.69 38.88
C CYS A 14 -1.83 24.00 38.49
N ARG A 15 -2.90 24.39 39.18
CA ARG A 15 -4.28 23.92 39.03
C ARG A 15 -4.66 23.56 37.59
N TRP A 16 -5.22 22.37 37.40
CA TRP A 16 -5.94 21.99 36.20
C TRP A 16 -7.42 22.31 36.35
N SER A 17 -8.04 22.83 35.30
CA SER A 17 -9.50 22.85 35.18
C SER A 17 -9.93 22.09 33.93
N HIS A 18 -11.00 21.32 34.07
CA HIS A 18 -11.63 20.61 32.98
C HIS A 18 -12.84 21.43 32.56
N THR A 19 -12.86 21.90 31.32
CA THR A 19 -14.05 22.59 30.79
C THR A 19 -15.08 21.55 30.36
N ASP A 20 -14.61 20.39 29.86
CA ASP A 20 -15.41 19.18 29.63
C ASP A 20 -14.49 17.92 29.61
N ARG A 21 -15.00 16.77 29.15
CA ARG A 21 -14.23 15.51 29.08
C ARG A 21 -13.13 15.49 28.00
N ARG A 22 -13.19 16.38 27.00
CA ARG A 22 -12.24 16.51 25.89
C ARG A 22 -11.37 17.76 25.97
N HIS A 23 -11.80 18.82 26.64
CA HIS A 23 -11.06 20.08 26.76
C HIS A 23 -10.45 20.24 28.15
N ARG A 24 -9.11 20.21 28.19
CA ARG A 24 -8.31 20.42 29.40
C ARG A 24 -7.55 21.72 29.30
N ASN A 25 -7.73 22.58 30.29
CA ASN A 25 -6.93 23.77 30.44
C ASN A 25 -5.84 23.52 31.47
N TYR A 26 -4.60 23.48 31.00
CA TYR A 26 -3.43 23.38 31.86
C TYR A 26 -2.87 24.76 32.08
N THR A 27 -2.79 25.17 33.35
CA THR A 27 -2.05 26.36 33.74
C THR A 27 -0.83 25.93 34.52
N VAL A 28 0.30 26.58 34.27
CA VAL A 28 1.55 26.44 35.03
C VAL A 28 1.96 27.81 35.57
N ARG A 29 2.61 27.83 36.73
CA ARG A 29 3.13 29.07 37.33
C ARG A 29 4.52 28.82 37.91
N VAL A 30 5.34 29.86 37.95
CA VAL A 30 6.60 29.82 38.70
C VAL A 30 6.32 30.25 40.14
N VAL A 31 6.84 29.51 41.12
CA VAL A 31 6.80 29.90 42.53
C VAL A 31 8.23 29.85 43.08
N ASP A 32 8.65 30.89 43.79
CA ASP A 32 9.93 30.85 44.51
C ASP A 32 9.81 30.15 45.88
N LEU A 33 10.94 29.92 46.53
CA LEU A 33 10.98 29.25 47.85
C LEU A 33 10.24 30.03 48.95
N ALA A 34 10.01 31.33 48.76
CA ALA A 34 9.26 32.16 49.69
C ALA A 34 7.74 32.15 49.40
N GLY A 35 7.29 31.48 48.34
CA GLY A 35 5.89 31.41 47.94
C GLY A 35 5.45 32.54 46.99
N ASN A 36 6.37 33.37 46.48
CA ASN A 36 6.01 34.42 45.53
C ASN A 36 5.67 33.80 44.17
N VAL A 37 4.51 34.16 43.60
CA VAL A 37 4.07 33.69 42.29
C VAL A 37 4.63 34.63 41.20
N GLY A 38 5.36 34.05 40.25
CA GLY A 38 5.89 34.72 39.08
C GLY A 38 5.04 34.50 37.83
N GLN A 39 5.71 34.34 36.68
CA GLN A 39 5.06 34.15 35.38
C GLN A 39 4.11 32.93 35.38
N THR A 40 2.99 33.07 34.68
CA THR A 40 2.04 32.00 34.38
C THR A 40 2.00 31.71 32.89
N ALA A 41 1.71 30.47 32.53
CA ALA A 41 1.41 30.06 31.16
C ALA A 41 0.20 29.14 31.15
N THR A 42 -0.58 29.22 30.07
CA THR A 42 -1.81 28.43 29.92
C THR A 42 -1.83 27.75 28.56
N GLN A 43 -2.20 26.47 28.54
CA GLN A 43 -2.37 25.68 27.33
C GLN A 43 -3.74 25.00 27.34
N ASN A 44 -4.49 25.22 26.26
CA ASN A 44 -5.69 24.41 25.99
C ASN A 44 -5.28 23.12 25.28
N VAL A 45 -5.74 21.99 25.80
CA VAL A 45 -5.48 20.66 25.26
C VAL A 45 -6.80 20.00 24.92
N VAL A 46 -6.95 19.60 23.66
CA VAL A 46 -8.08 18.80 23.19
C VAL A 46 -7.66 17.34 23.20
N VAL A 47 -8.45 16.50 23.86
CA VAL A 47 -8.28 15.06 23.92
C VAL A 47 -9.32 14.47 22.99
N ASP A 48 -8.83 13.88 21.91
CA ASP A 48 -9.67 13.14 20.99
C ASP A 48 -9.30 11.66 21.05
N THR A 49 -10.29 10.84 21.39
CA THR A 49 -10.18 9.38 21.46
C THR A 49 -11.22 8.71 20.58
N THR A 50 -11.84 9.45 19.65
CA THR A 50 -12.87 8.90 18.77
C THR A 50 -12.26 8.63 17.42
N SER A 51 -12.18 7.35 17.08
CA SER A 51 -11.83 6.93 15.74
C SER A 51 -12.83 7.44 14.68
N PRO A 52 -12.37 7.61 13.43
CA PRO A 52 -13.24 7.84 12.28
C PRO A 52 -14.41 6.85 12.21
N GLU A 53 -15.55 7.33 11.70
CA GLU A 53 -16.78 6.54 11.57
C GLU A 53 -16.59 5.27 10.75
N ALA A 54 -17.21 4.17 11.18
CA ALA A 54 -17.07 2.87 10.51
C ALA A 54 -17.57 2.84 9.05
N ALA A 55 -18.49 3.75 8.68
CA ALA A 55 -18.96 3.89 7.30
C ALA A 55 -17.86 4.38 6.33
N LYS A 56 -16.81 5.04 6.86
CA LYS A 56 -15.63 5.48 6.11
C LYS A 56 -14.66 4.30 5.95
N SER A 57 -15.15 3.22 5.33
CA SER A 57 -14.31 2.07 4.98
C SER A 57 -13.24 2.47 3.97
N ILE A 58 -12.17 1.69 3.87
CA ILE A 58 -11.10 1.88 2.89
C ILE A 58 -10.72 0.52 2.31
N THR A 59 -10.66 0.40 0.99
CA THR A 59 -10.30 -0.85 0.30
C THR A 59 -9.36 -0.57 -0.86
N ILE A 60 -8.54 -1.56 -1.19
CA ILE A 60 -7.69 -1.58 -2.37
C ILE A 60 -8.46 -2.34 -3.46
N THR A 61 -8.60 -1.75 -4.65
CA THR A 61 -9.40 -2.31 -5.74
C THR A 61 -8.58 -2.71 -6.96
N GLY A 62 -7.32 -2.27 -7.06
CA GLY A 62 -6.45 -2.69 -8.15
C GLY A 62 -5.08 -2.00 -8.15
N ILE A 63 -4.30 -2.36 -9.16
CA ILE A 63 -2.96 -1.82 -9.49
C ILE A 63 -2.92 -1.38 -10.96
N SER A 64 -2.06 -0.42 -11.33
CA SER A 64 -1.97 0.17 -12.69
C SER A 64 -2.06 -0.88 -13.80
N ASP A 65 -1.01 -1.69 -13.95
CA ASP A 65 -0.92 -2.74 -14.96
C ASP A 65 -0.95 -4.10 -14.26
N ASP A 66 -2.15 -4.68 -14.11
CA ASP A 66 -2.34 -6.07 -13.66
C ASP A 66 -2.23 -6.98 -14.90
N THR A 67 -1.00 -7.35 -15.25
CA THR A 67 -0.71 -8.02 -16.52
C THR A 67 -0.84 -9.53 -16.42
N GLY A 68 -1.29 -10.20 -17.47
CA GLY A 68 -1.28 -11.65 -17.54
C GLY A 68 -2.63 -12.16 -18.00
N ALA A 69 -3.09 -13.26 -17.41
CA ALA A 69 -4.36 -13.88 -17.79
C ALA A 69 -5.60 -13.16 -17.23
N SER A 70 -5.42 -12.38 -16.17
CA SER A 70 -6.48 -11.65 -15.46
C SER A 70 -6.02 -10.21 -15.22
N SER A 71 -6.98 -9.29 -15.21
CA SER A 71 -6.73 -7.85 -14.97
C SER A 71 -7.18 -7.42 -13.56
N SER A 72 -7.39 -8.38 -12.66
CA SER A 72 -7.89 -8.14 -11.31
C SER A 72 -7.47 -9.21 -10.29
N ASP A 73 -6.44 -10.00 -10.58
CA ASP A 73 -5.91 -11.02 -9.65
C ASP A 73 -4.64 -10.58 -8.92
N PHE A 74 -4.14 -9.38 -9.20
CA PHE A 74 -2.93 -8.80 -8.58
C PHE A 74 -1.67 -9.63 -8.87
N ILE A 75 -1.58 -10.21 -10.06
CA ILE A 75 -0.40 -10.90 -10.56
C ILE A 75 0.10 -10.11 -11.77
N THR A 76 1.34 -9.63 -11.73
CA THR A 76 1.84 -8.75 -12.78
C THR A 76 3.33 -8.88 -13.03
N SER A 77 3.73 -8.57 -14.26
CA SER A 77 5.13 -8.39 -14.67
C SER A 77 5.59 -6.93 -14.57
N ASP A 78 4.70 -5.99 -14.24
CA ASP A 78 5.07 -4.61 -13.97
C ASP A 78 5.73 -4.48 -12.59
N THR A 79 6.81 -3.70 -12.52
CA THR A 79 7.60 -3.46 -11.31
C THR A 79 7.40 -2.05 -10.74
N THR A 80 6.60 -1.21 -11.40
CA THR A 80 6.34 0.18 -11.05
C THR A 80 4.84 0.45 -10.99
N LEU A 81 4.24 0.21 -9.82
CA LEU A 81 2.79 0.16 -9.68
C LEU A 81 2.18 1.43 -9.08
N THR A 82 1.03 1.84 -9.62
CA THR A 82 0.10 2.73 -8.92
C THR A 82 -1.01 1.89 -8.30
N VAL A 83 -1.15 1.95 -6.99
CA VAL A 83 -2.23 1.31 -6.23
C VAL A 83 -3.45 2.21 -6.23
N ARG A 84 -4.64 1.63 -6.41
CA ARG A 84 -5.92 2.36 -6.39
C ARG A 84 -6.92 1.66 -5.48
N GLY A 85 -7.88 2.45 -5.02
CA GLY A 85 -8.92 1.95 -4.13
C GLY A 85 -10.08 2.90 -3.96
N VAL A 86 -10.99 2.53 -3.05
CA VAL A 86 -12.20 3.29 -2.76
C VAL A 86 -12.40 3.48 -1.27
N LEU A 87 -13.10 4.56 -0.92
CA LEU A 87 -13.66 4.83 0.40
C LEU A 87 -15.16 4.53 0.41
N GLY A 88 -15.67 4.01 1.53
CA GLY A 88 -17.11 3.78 1.71
C GLY A 88 -17.93 5.05 1.91
N ALA A 89 -17.29 6.12 2.38
CA ALA A 89 -17.87 7.44 2.57
C ALA A 89 -16.76 8.51 2.51
N ALA A 90 -17.13 9.75 2.22
CA ALA A 90 -16.20 10.87 2.21
C ALA A 90 -15.57 11.08 3.59
N LEU A 91 -14.29 11.43 3.61
CA LEU A 91 -13.60 11.78 4.84
C LEU A 91 -14.16 13.09 5.41
N GLY A 92 -14.25 13.15 6.74
CA GLY A 92 -14.54 14.35 7.48
C GLY A 92 -13.36 15.31 7.46
N ALA A 93 -13.60 16.53 7.96
CA ALA A 93 -12.53 17.47 8.21
C ALA A 93 -11.50 16.84 9.16
N ASN A 94 -10.21 17.01 8.84
CA ASN A 94 -9.10 16.49 9.64
C ASN A 94 -9.01 14.95 9.71
N GLU A 95 -9.62 14.23 8.77
CA GLU A 95 -9.40 12.80 8.56
C GLU A 95 -8.57 12.57 7.28
N PHE A 96 -7.80 11.49 7.27
CA PHE A 96 -6.86 11.17 6.21
C PHE A 96 -6.95 9.68 5.86
N ALA A 97 -6.94 9.38 4.56
CA ALA A 97 -6.67 8.05 4.05
C ALA A 97 -5.16 7.90 3.87
N GLN A 98 -4.61 6.84 4.43
CA GLN A 98 -3.17 6.57 4.42
C GLN A 98 -2.86 5.18 3.91
N ILE A 99 -1.67 5.03 3.34
CA ILE A 99 -1.11 3.77 2.87
C ILE A 99 0.28 3.55 3.49
N SER A 100 0.61 2.29 3.74
CA SER A 100 1.90 1.81 4.21
C SER A 100 2.40 0.72 3.28
N THR A 101 3.71 0.76 3.01
CA THR A 101 4.46 -0.20 2.19
C THR A 101 5.49 -0.99 3.01
N ASP A 102 5.51 -0.80 4.33
CA ASP A 102 6.52 -1.30 5.26
C ASP A 102 5.90 -1.96 6.51
N ASN A 103 4.79 -2.67 6.31
CA ASN A 103 4.05 -3.37 7.36
C ASN A 103 3.59 -2.44 8.52
N GLY A 104 3.21 -1.22 8.18
CA GLY A 104 2.60 -0.27 9.11
C GLY A 104 3.59 0.53 9.94
N ALA A 105 4.90 0.44 9.66
CA ALA A 105 5.92 1.23 10.35
C ALA A 105 5.86 2.71 9.95
N THR A 106 5.60 3.01 8.68
CA THR A 106 5.37 4.36 8.17
C THR A 106 4.08 4.45 7.36
N TRP A 107 3.50 5.65 7.34
CA TRP A 107 2.22 5.93 6.70
C TRP A 107 2.29 7.24 5.94
N VAL A 108 1.78 7.24 4.71
CA VAL A 108 1.70 8.43 3.85
C VAL A 108 0.27 8.61 3.36
N ASN A 109 -0.13 9.86 3.15
CA ASN A 109 -1.47 10.15 2.63
C ASN A 109 -1.58 9.71 1.17
N VAL A 110 -2.71 9.08 0.81
CA VAL A 110 -3.05 8.79 -0.58
C VAL A 110 -3.57 10.04 -1.29
N THR A 111 -3.57 10.02 -2.62
CA THR A 111 -4.20 11.08 -3.43
C THR A 111 -5.67 10.75 -3.61
N LEU A 112 -6.56 11.60 -3.10
CA LEU A 112 -8.00 11.48 -3.35
C LEU A 112 -8.35 12.06 -4.72
N ALA A 113 -9.25 11.40 -5.43
CA ALA A 113 -9.87 11.92 -6.62
C ALA A 113 -10.87 13.05 -6.27
N ALA A 114 -11.33 13.77 -7.30
CA ALA A 114 -12.25 14.90 -7.13
C ALA A 114 -13.61 14.52 -6.53
N ASP A 115 -14.01 13.24 -6.63
CA ASP A 115 -15.23 12.72 -6.01
C ASP A 115 -15.10 12.48 -4.49
N GLY A 116 -13.87 12.54 -3.95
CA GLY A 116 -13.58 12.28 -2.54
C GLY A 116 -13.77 10.82 -2.09
N LEU A 117 -14.01 9.90 -3.02
CA LEU A 117 -14.24 8.47 -2.74
C LEU A 117 -13.18 7.58 -3.37
N ASN A 118 -12.75 7.86 -4.59
CA ASN A 118 -11.67 7.14 -5.23
C ASN A 118 -10.32 7.68 -4.76
N TRP A 119 -9.34 6.79 -4.62
CA TRP A 119 -8.00 7.19 -4.22
C TRP A 119 -6.92 6.43 -5.00
N SER A 120 -5.73 7.03 -5.08
CA SER A 120 -4.57 6.44 -5.72
C SER A 120 -3.28 6.74 -4.95
N TYR A 121 -2.29 5.86 -5.12
CA TYR A 121 -0.95 6.01 -4.59
C TYR A 121 0.07 5.44 -5.58
N VAL A 122 1.03 6.26 -5.99
CA VAL A 122 2.15 5.82 -6.82
C VAL A 122 3.22 5.22 -5.91
N ASP A 123 3.46 3.92 -6.02
CA ASP A 123 4.54 3.27 -5.29
C ASP A 123 5.88 3.67 -5.93
N GLY A 124 6.67 4.48 -5.21
CA GLY A 124 7.94 4.98 -5.71
C GLY A 124 9.07 3.93 -5.73
N ARG A 125 8.82 2.70 -5.26
CA ARG A 125 9.79 1.61 -5.27
C ARG A 125 9.80 0.93 -6.64
N THR A 126 10.97 0.44 -7.05
CA THR A 126 11.04 -0.62 -8.07
C THR A 126 10.82 -1.95 -7.36
N LEU A 127 9.68 -2.58 -7.62
CA LEU A 127 9.29 -3.83 -6.99
C LEU A 127 10.07 -5.00 -7.60
N THR A 128 10.46 -5.95 -6.75
CA THR A 128 11.18 -7.16 -7.16
C THR A 128 10.22 -8.34 -7.27
N ASN A 129 10.63 -9.38 -8.00
CA ASN A 129 9.87 -10.63 -8.06
C ASN A 129 9.54 -11.16 -6.66
N GLY A 130 8.31 -11.65 -6.51
CA GLY A 130 7.77 -12.15 -5.25
C GLY A 130 6.55 -11.36 -4.79
N THR A 131 6.26 -11.45 -3.49
CA THR A 131 5.07 -10.83 -2.89
C THR A 131 5.40 -9.44 -2.36
N THR A 132 4.58 -8.46 -2.73
CA THR A 132 4.53 -7.13 -2.11
C THR A 132 3.17 -6.95 -1.44
N THR A 133 3.13 -6.21 -0.33
CA THR A 133 1.89 -5.96 0.43
C THR A 133 1.75 -4.47 0.71
N TRP A 134 0.54 -3.96 0.50
CA TRP A 134 0.14 -2.63 0.92
C TRP A 134 -0.89 -2.73 2.02
N GLN A 135 -0.78 -1.86 3.02
CA GLN A 135 -1.78 -1.68 4.07
C GLN A 135 -2.36 -0.28 3.97
N VAL A 136 -3.66 -0.14 4.16
CA VAL A 136 -4.36 1.15 4.11
C VAL A 136 -5.17 1.36 5.38
N ARG A 137 -5.33 2.61 5.77
CA ARG A 137 -6.13 3.00 6.93
C ARG A 137 -6.80 4.35 6.75
N VAL A 138 -7.86 4.58 7.50
CA VAL A 138 -8.38 5.92 7.79
C VAL A 138 -7.93 6.33 9.19
N VAL A 139 -7.43 7.55 9.32
CA VAL A 139 -6.94 8.10 10.59
C VAL A 139 -7.42 9.55 10.74
N ASP A 140 -7.70 9.98 11.97
CA ASP A 140 -7.95 11.39 12.24
C ASP A 140 -6.66 12.17 12.57
N LEU A 141 -6.79 13.48 12.79
CA LEU A 141 -5.69 14.37 13.14
C LEU A 141 -5.07 14.08 14.51
N ALA A 142 -5.81 13.47 15.44
CA ALA A 142 -5.31 13.06 16.74
C ALA A 142 -4.58 11.70 16.69
N GLY A 143 -4.66 10.99 15.56
CA GLY A 143 -4.04 9.68 15.36
C GLY A 143 -4.96 8.51 15.71
N ASN A 144 -6.25 8.73 15.97
CA ASN A 144 -7.18 7.62 16.19
C ASN A 144 -7.41 6.89 14.86
N VAL A 145 -7.19 5.58 14.87
CA VAL A 145 -7.30 4.72 13.68
C VAL A 145 -8.73 4.22 13.55
N GLY A 146 -9.31 4.39 12.38
CA GLY A 146 -10.61 3.88 11.97
C GLY A 146 -10.48 2.59 11.15
N ALA A 147 -11.15 2.55 9.99
CA ALA A 147 -11.11 1.41 9.09
C ALA A 147 -9.69 1.12 8.57
N THR A 148 -9.37 -0.17 8.38
CA THR A 148 -8.11 -0.64 7.80
C THR A 148 -8.35 -1.73 6.77
N SER A 149 -7.43 -1.90 5.83
CA SER A 149 -7.43 -3.00 4.85
C SER A 149 -6.01 -3.31 4.38
N SER A 150 -5.81 -4.44 3.72
CA SER A 150 -4.52 -4.85 3.16
C SER A 150 -4.71 -5.65 1.89
N GLN A 151 -3.80 -5.50 0.94
CA GLN A 151 -3.78 -6.26 -0.31
C GLN A 151 -2.35 -6.63 -0.67
N SER A 152 -2.17 -7.87 -1.13
CA SER A 152 -0.90 -8.34 -1.67
C SER A 152 -0.97 -8.47 -3.19
N ALA A 153 0.16 -8.26 -3.85
CA ALA A 153 0.36 -8.58 -5.27
C ALA A 153 1.57 -9.48 -5.44
N GLN A 154 1.57 -10.25 -6.52
CA GLN A 154 2.68 -11.10 -6.94
C GLN A 154 3.32 -10.49 -8.18
N ILE A 155 4.60 -10.12 -8.04
CA ILE A 155 5.42 -9.61 -9.14
C ILE A 155 6.18 -10.77 -9.77
N ASP A 156 5.94 -11.03 -11.05
CA ASP A 156 6.62 -12.06 -11.82
C ASP A 156 7.06 -11.55 -13.19
N THR A 157 8.35 -11.31 -13.32
CA THR A 157 9.03 -10.94 -14.57
C THR A 157 9.76 -12.11 -15.21
N VAL A 158 9.67 -13.31 -14.61
CA VAL A 158 10.41 -14.48 -15.05
C VAL A 158 9.65 -15.18 -16.16
N ASN A 159 10.20 -15.12 -17.37
CA ASN A 159 9.67 -15.89 -18.47
C ASN A 159 9.77 -17.41 -18.18
N PRO A 160 8.81 -18.21 -18.66
CA PRO A 160 8.92 -19.66 -18.61
C PRO A 160 10.25 -20.15 -19.22
N ALA A 161 10.99 -20.98 -18.48
CA ALA A 161 12.31 -21.48 -18.91
C ALA A 161 12.23 -22.62 -19.94
N GLN A 162 11.02 -23.06 -20.29
CA GLN A 162 10.80 -24.17 -21.21
C GLN A 162 11.21 -23.77 -22.63
N VAL A 163 12.20 -24.47 -23.18
CA VAL A 163 12.52 -24.41 -24.60
C VAL A 163 11.56 -25.32 -25.34
N LEU A 164 10.90 -24.78 -26.37
CA LEU A 164 10.05 -25.55 -27.26
C LEU A 164 10.81 -25.85 -28.55
N THR A 165 10.93 -27.13 -28.89
CA THR A 165 11.40 -27.56 -30.21
C THR A 165 10.41 -28.53 -30.85
N ILE A 166 10.14 -28.37 -32.14
CA ILE A 166 9.49 -29.39 -32.95
C ILE A 166 10.55 -30.43 -33.29
N ALA A 167 10.48 -31.59 -32.65
CA ALA A 167 11.50 -32.63 -32.80
C ALA A 167 11.24 -33.52 -34.02
N SER A 168 9.98 -33.64 -34.44
CA SER A 168 9.59 -34.33 -35.66
C SER A 168 8.19 -33.89 -36.10
N ILE A 169 7.94 -34.00 -37.39
CA ILE A 169 6.60 -33.97 -37.98
C ILE A 169 6.03 -35.41 -38.02
N SER A 170 4.91 -35.61 -38.72
CA SER A 170 4.37 -36.93 -39.06
C SER A 170 5.32 -37.64 -40.04
N THR A 171 4.82 -38.29 -41.08
CA THR A 171 5.70 -38.90 -42.07
C THR A 171 6.42 -37.81 -42.86
N ASP A 172 7.73 -37.67 -42.68
CA ASP A 172 8.58 -36.84 -43.52
C ASP A 172 8.81 -37.57 -44.85
N THR A 173 7.90 -37.37 -45.80
CA THR A 173 7.89 -38.03 -47.12
C THR A 173 8.85 -37.31 -48.06
N GLY A 174 10.12 -37.67 -47.98
CA GLY A 174 11.17 -37.09 -48.80
C GLY A 174 12.32 -38.08 -49.01
N SER A 175 13.43 -37.57 -49.54
CA SER A 175 14.65 -38.39 -49.66
C SER A 175 15.37 -38.59 -48.32
N SER A 176 15.05 -37.78 -47.31
CA SER A 176 15.48 -37.91 -45.93
C SER A 176 14.25 -37.88 -45.03
N ALA A 177 14.30 -38.62 -43.91
CA ALA A 177 13.21 -38.69 -42.94
C ALA A 177 13.40 -37.71 -41.76
N THR A 178 14.35 -36.77 -41.87
CA THR A 178 14.79 -35.90 -40.77
C THR A 178 15.11 -34.46 -41.18
N ASP A 179 14.99 -34.13 -42.47
CA ASP A 179 15.31 -32.79 -42.98
C ASP A 179 14.08 -31.87 -43.05
N PHE A 180 12.90 -32.38 -42.70
CA PHE A 180 11.62 -31.68 -42.75
C PHE A 180 11.20 -31.28 -44.19
N ILE A 181 11.71 -31.98 -45.21
CA ILE A 181 11.34 -31.79 -46.62
C ILE A 181 10.41 -32.93 -47.05
N THR A 182 9.11 -32.64 -47.01
CA THR A 182 8.05 -33.63 -47.24
C THR A 182 7.06 -33.24 -48.33
N SER A 183 6.55 -34.22 -49.07
CA SER A 183 5.38 -34.08 -49.94
C SER A 183 4.03 -34.29 -49.23
N ASP A 184 4.06 -34.70 -47.96
CA ASP A 184 2.87 -34.96 -47.15
C ASP A 184 2.24 -33.63 -46.75
N THR A 185 0.99 -33.41 -47.16
CA THR A 185 0.22 -32.19 -46.86
C THR A 185 -0.60 -32.30 -45.58
N SER A 186 -0.54 -33.45 -44.88
CA SER A 186 -1.30 -33.79 -43.68
C SER A 186 -0.40 -33.80 -42.42
N LEU A 187 0.48 -32.81 -42.27
CA LEU A 187 1.50 -32.84 -41.22
C LEU A 187 0.95 -32.59 -39.81
N THR A 188 1.38 -33.43 -38.86
CA THR A 188 1.21 -33.19 -37.42
C THR A 188 2.57 -33.20 -36.71
N PRO A 189 2.92 -32.17 -35.92
CA PRO A 189 4.07 -32.23 -35.03
C PRO A 189 3.89 -33.38 -34.03
N ASN A 190 4.76 -34.38 -34.08
CA ASN A 190 4.59 -35.60 -33.29
C ASN A 190 5.25 -35.52 -31.91
N ARG A 191 6.24 -34.64 -31.74
CA ARG A 191 6.93 -34.43 -30.46
C ARG A 191 7.31 -32.97 -30.27
N PHE A 192 6.80 -32.40 -29.19
CA PHE A 192 7.34 -31.19 -28.58
C PHE A 192 8.29 -31.62 -27.47
N ALA A 193 9.59 -31.36 -27.61
CA ALA A 193 10.49 -31.44 -26.46
C ALA A 193 10.35 -30.10 -25.72
N GLY A 194 10.00 -30.14 -24.41
CA GLY A 194 9.84 -28.93 -23.59
C GLY A 194 8.79 -28.97 -22.47
N GLY A 195 7.95 -30.00 -22.38
CA GLY A 195 6.99 -30.16 -21.27
C GLY A 195 5.81 -29.17 -21.25
N GLY A 196 5.77 -28.17 -22.13
CA GLY A 196 4.61 -27.30 -22.33
C GLY A 196 3.57 -27.93 -23.25
N ALA A 197 2.29 -27.85 -22.88
CA ALA A 197 1.19 -28.21 -23.77
C ALA A 197 1.05 -27.14 -24.87
N CYS A 198 1.29 -27.51 -26.12
CA CYS A 198 1.03 -26.62 -27.26
C CYS A 198 -0.48 -26.60 -27.55
N GLN A 199 -1.13 -25.43 -27.50
CA GLN A 199 -2.49 -25.30 -28.03
C GLN A 199 -2.41 -25.09 -29.55
N ARG A 200 -3.07 -25.98 -30.31
CA ARG A 200 -3.23 -25.81 -31.76
C ARG A 200 -4.07 -24.56 -31.96
N ARG A 201 -3.52 -23.51 -32.58
CA ARG A 201 -4.33 -22.38 -33.03
C ARG A 201 -5.24 -22.93 -34.12
N SER A 202 -6.53 -23.10 -33.82
CA SER A 202 -7.53 -23.47 -34.82
C SER A 202 -7.70 -22.28 -35.76
N GLY A 203 -6.82 -22.16 -36.75
CA GLY A 203 -7.09 -21.36 -37.93
C GLY A 203 -8.20 -22.06 -38.71
N ALA A 204 -9.33 -21.38 -38.86
CA ALA A 204 -10.22 -21.63 -39.96
C ALA A 204 -9.46 -21.29 -41.24
N ASP A 205 -9.40 -22.25 -42.16
CA ASP A 205 -9.27 -21.96 -43.60
C ASP A 205 -10.52 -21.22 -44.10
#